data_AF-A0A8T4PER0-F1
#
_entry.id   AF-A0A8T4PER0-F1
#
_cell.length_a   1.000
_cell.length_b   1.000
_cell.length_c   1.000
_cell.angle_alpha   90.00
_cell.angle_beta   90.00
_cell.angle_gamma   90.00
#
_symmetry.space_group_name_H-M   'P 1'
#
loop_
_entity.id
_entity.type
_entity.pdbx_description
1 polymer ?
#
loop_
_entity_poly.entity_id
_entity_poly.type
_entity_poly.pdbx_seq_one_letter_code
_entity_poly.pdbx_strand_id
1 'polypeptide(L)'
;MNEYYKVISSDEIINKVKNKKLIMLKVVQRVINNSKIVEPSVKLDIVKDDSNDNKVLECAKEGKVDYIITNDGHLLKLKEFEGIKIVTPTEFLRILKVN
;
A
#
# COMPACT_ATOMS: atom_id res chain seq x y z
N MET A 1 -1.01 11.81 8.77
CA MET A 1 -0.17 12.85 8.11
C MET A 1 1.31 12.77 8.49
N ASN A 2 1.65 12.67 9.79
CA ASN A 2 3.05 12.64 10.26
C ASN A 2 3.90 11.51 9.65
N GLU A 3 3.34 10.32 9.45
CA GLU A 3 4.07 9.20 8.85
C GLU A 3 4.53 9.51 7.42
N TYR A 4 3.64 10.05 6.56
CA TYR A 4 4.02 10.42 5.19
C TYR A 4 5.15 11.45 5.17
N TYR A 5 5.08 12.48 6.00
CA TYR A 5 6.15 13.49 6.12
C TYR A 5 7.47 12.89 6.62
N LYS A 6 7.40 11.95 7.57
CA LYS A 6 8.57 11.21 8.08
C LYS A 6 9.21 10.37 6.97
N VAL A 7 8.42 9.62 6.22
CA VAL A 7 8.91 8.75 5.14
C VAL A 7 9.53 9.56 4.01
N ILE A 8 8.87 10.61 3.51
CA ILE A 8 9.44 11.42 2.42
C ILE A 8 10.65 12.25 2.84
N SER A 9 10.86 12.43 4.14
CA SER A 9 12.01 13.14 4.69
C SER A 9 13.11 12.21 5.16
N SER A 10 12.98 10.88 4.96
CA SER A 10 14.04 9.94 5.31
C SER A 10 15.19 10.04 4.31
N ASP A 11 16.41 9.77 4.78
CA ASP A 11 17.62 9.82 3.95
C ASP A 11 17.54 8.87 2.75
N GLU A 12 16.97 7.68 2.95
CA GLU A 12 16.76 6.70 1.88
C GLU A 12 15.94 7.28 0.72
N ILE A 13 14.78 7.88 1.04
CA ILE A 13 13.88 8.42 0.02
C ILE A 13 14.48 9.68 -0.59
N ILE A 14 15.04 10.58 0.20
CA ILE A 14 15.68 11.81 -0.26
C ILE A 14 16.80 11.51 -1.27
N ASN A 15 17.64 10.52 -0.97
CA ASN A 15 18.73 10.10 -1.84
C ASN A 15 18.21 9.47 -3.14
N LYS A 16 17.22 8.56 -3.06
CA LYS A 16 16.60 7.93 -4.24
C LYS A 16 15.98 8.97 -5.19
N VAL A 17 15.37 10.03 -4.64
CA VAL A 17 14.73 11.09 -5.44
C VAL A 17 15.67 12.24 -5.81
N LYS A 18 16.99 12.09 -5.55
CA LYS A 18 18.02 13.10 -5.87
C LYS A 18 17.66 14.49 -5.31
N ASN A 19 17.27 14.54 -4.03
CA ASN A 19 16.92 15.78 -3.32
C ASN A 19 15.71 16.57 -3.89
N LYS A 20 14.86 15.95 -4.72
CA LYS A 20 13.63 16.58 -5.26
C LYS A 20 12.46 16.61 -4.26
N LYS A 21 12.69 17.09 -3.03
CA LYS A 21 11.71 17.07 -1.93
C LYS A 21 10.36 17.72 -2.29
N LEU A 22 10.39 18.87 -2.97
CA LEU A 22 9.16 19.58 -3.37
C LEU A 22 8.29 18.77 -4.33
N ILE A 23 8.91 18.03 -5.26
CA ILE A 23 8.19 17.14 -6.19
C ILE A 23 7.54 16.00 -5.40
N MET A 24 8.27 15.42 -4.44
CA MET A 24 7.70 14.34 -3.61
C MET A 24 6.52 14.78 -2.75
N LEU A 25 6.57 15.98 -2.18
CA LEU A 25 5.43 16.55 -1.46
C LEU A 25 4.19 16.65 -2.35
N LYS A 26 4.35 17.10 -3.60
CA LYS A 26 3.25 17.15 -4.57
C LYS A 26 2.71 15.77 -4.92
N VAL A 27 3.58 14.77 -5.07
CA VAL A 27 3.18 13.37 -5.32
C VAL A 27 2.36 12.83 -4.16
N VAL A 28 2.84 12.96 -2.92
CA VAL A 28 2.11 12.51 -1.72
C VAL A 28 0.76 13.20 -1.60
N GLN A 29 0.71 14.52 -1.81
CA GLN A 29 -0.55 15.25 -1.77
C GLN A 29 -1.54 14.72 -2.82
N ARG A 30 -1.05 14.41 -4.02
CA ARG A 30 -1.90 13.85 -5.08
C ARG A 30 -2.39 12.45 -4.73
N VAL A 31 -1.57 11.60 -4.12
CA VAL A 31 -1.99 10.28 -3.63
C VAL A 31 -3.08 10.44 -2.58
N ILE A 32 -2.86 11.26 -1.55
CA ILE A 32 -3.83 11.50 -0.47
C ILE A 32 -5.16 12.02 -1.03
N ASN A 33 -5.13 12.99 -1.95
CA ASN A 33 -6.35 13.57 -2.53
C ASN A 33 -7.15 12.59 -3.40
N ASN A 34 -6.54 11.50 -3.87
CA ASN A 34 -7.19 10.47 -4.69
C ASN A 34 -7.37 9.16 -3.91
N SER A 35 -7.24 9.19 -2.59
CA SER A 35 -7.39 8.01 -1.72
C SER A 35 -8.58 8.17 -0.79
N LYS A 36 -9.21 7.05 -0.44
CA LYS A 36 -10.09 6.97 0.73
C LYS A 36 -9.23 6.68 1.96
N ILE A 37 -9.22 7.57 2.94
CA ILE A 37 -8.54 7.35 4.22
C ILE A 37 -9.46 6.54 5.13
N VAL A 38 -8.91 5.48 5.72
CA VAL A 38 -9.62 4.61 6.65
C VAL A 38 -8.79 4.43 7.92
N GLU A 39 -9.47 4.17 9.04
CA GLU A 39 -8.84 3.81 10.31
C GLU A 39 -9.25 2.37 10.62
N PRO A 40 -8.33 1.39 10.48
CA PRO A 40 -8.69 -0.01 10.69
C PRO A 40 -9.18 -0.26 12.12
N SER A 41 -10.37 -0.84 12.25
CA SER A 41 -10.95 -1.14 13.56
C SER A 41 -10.47 -2.47 14.16
N VAL A 42 -9.73 -3.28 13.38
CA VAL A 42 -9.27 -4.63 13.75
C VAL A 42 -7.75 -4.70 13.60
N LYS A 43 -7.10 -5.39 14.53
CA LYS A 43 -5.70 -5.80 14.39
C LYS A 43 -5.62 -7.27 13.99
N LEU A 44 -4.79 -7.57 13.00
CA LEU A 44 -4.59 -8.91 12.47
C LEU A 44 -3.21 -9.44 12.87
N ASP A 45 -3.11 -10.75 12.99
CA ASP A 45 -1.86 -11.49 13.22
C ASP A 45 -1.77 -12.67 12.25
N ILE A 46 -1.70 -12.35 10.95
CA ILE A 46 -1.77 -13.33 9.85
C ILE A 46 -0.39 -13.53 9.24
N VAL A 47 0.28 -12.44 8.88
CA VAL A 47 1.65 -12.47 8.37
C VAL A 47 2.61 -12.52 9.54
N LYS A 48 2.97 -13.72 9.96
CA LYS A 48 3.84 -13.95 11.13
C LYS A 48 5.31 -13.60 10.86
N ASP A 49 5.73 -13.72 9.61
CA ASP A 49 7.11 -13.46 9.20
C ASP A 49 7.42 -11.94 9.17
N ASP A 50 6.40 -11.10 8.93
CA ASP A 50 6.48 -9.63 9.08
C ASP A 50 5.15 -9.06 9.57
N SER A 51 5.11 -8.73 10.86
CA SER A 51 3.92 -8.13 11.49
C SER A 51 3.49 -6.78 10.89
N ASN A 52 4.36 -6.07 10.15
CA ASN A 52 3.99 -4.82 9.50
C ASN A 52 3.05 -5.03 8.31
N ASP A 53 3.14 -6.18 7.64
CA ASP A 53 2.28 -6.51 6.50
C ASP A 53 0.82 -6.67 6.90
N ASN A 54 0.55 -7.03 8.17
CA ASN A 54 -0.81 -7.09 8.69
C ASN A 54 -1.53 -5.73 8.54
N LYS A 55 -0.83 -4.60 8.66
CA LYS A 55 -1.43 -3.26 8.46
C LYS A 55 -1.99 -3.07 7.06
N VAL A 56 -1.40 -3.72 6.04
CA VAL A 56 -1.91 -3.68 4.67
C VAL A 56 -3.22 -4.44 4.58
N LEU A 57 -3.30 -5.63 5.18
CA LEU A 57 -4.52 -6.45 5.23
C LEU A 57 -5.63 -5.77 6.03
N GLU A 58 -5.30 -5.18 7.17
CA GLU A 58 -6.21 -4.39 8.02
C GLU A 58 -6.80 -3.21 7.24
N CYS A 59 -5.94 -2.44 6.54
CA CYS A 59 -6.37 -1.33 5.68
C CYS A 59 -7.27 -1.78 4.53
N ALA A 60 -6.93 -2.89 3.87
CA ALA A 60 -7.73 -3.44 2.79
C ALA A 60 -9.12 -3.89 3.26
N LYS A 61 -9.19 -4.55 4.43
CA LYS A 61 -10.44 -4.97 5.06
C LYS A 61 -11.34 -3.79 5.41
N GLU A 62 -10.79 -2.79 6.09
CA GLU A 62 -11.53 -1.55 6.44
C GLU A 62 -11.96 -0.78 5.18
N GLY A 63 -11.08 -0.76 4.17
CA GLY A 63 -11.34 -0.16 2.87
C GLY A 63 -12.44 -0.83 2.06
N LYS A 64 -12.75 -2.12 2.36
CA LYS A 64 -13.65 -2.99 1.60
C LYS A 64 -13.27 -3.05 0.12
N VAL A 65 -11.99 -3.25 -0.14
CA VAL A 65 -11.44 -3.29 -1.50
C VAL A 65 -11.55 -4.70 -2.10
N ASP A 66 -11.64 -4.78 -3.42
CA ASP A 66 -11.64 -6.07 -4.12
C ASP A 66 -10.23 -6.62 -4.36
N TYR A 67 -9.22 -5.73 -4.37
CA TYR A 67 -7.83 -6.06 -4.69
C TYR A 67 -6.81 -5.34 -3.80
N ILE A 68 -5.76 -6.07 -3.41
CA ILE A 68 -4.49 -5.51 -2.94
C ILE A 68 -3.49 -5.64 -4.08
N ILE A 69 -2.89 -4.52 -4.48
CA ILE A 69 -1.89 -4.48 -5.56
C ILE A 69 -0.52 -4.24 -4.94
N THR A 70 0.37 -5.23 -5.01
CA THR A 70 1.69 -5.16 -4.35
C THR A 70 2.75 -5.99 -5.08
N ASN A 71 4.03 -5.66 -4.86
CA ASN A 71 5.17 -6.52 -5.22
C ASN A 71 5.80 -7.18 -3.98
N ASP A 72 5.18 -7.06 -2.80
CA ASP A 72 5.66 -7.72 -1.60
C ASP A 72 5.42 -9.23 -1.66
N GLY A 73 6.49 -10.01 -1.60
CA GLY A 73 6.43 -11.47 -1.64
C GLY A 73 5.70 -12.10 -0.46
N HIS A 74 5.69 -11.48 0.72
CA HIS A 74 5.03 -12.01 1.92
C HIS A 74 3.51 -11.94 1.75
N LEU A 75 3.01 -10.80 1.28
CA LEU A 75 1.60 -10.63 0.93
C LEU A 75 1.19 -11.47 -0.28
N LEU A 76 2.01 -11.52 -1.34
CA LEU A 76 1.70 -12.29 -2.56
C LEU A 76 1.58 -13.81 -2.29
N LYS A 77 2.31 -14.35 -1.30
CA LYS A 77 2.17 -15.76 -0.90
C LYS A 77 0.77 -16.11 -0.41
N LEU A 78 0.04 -15.15 0.17
CA LEU A 78 -1.32 -15.36 0.65
C LEU A 78 -2.30 -15.58 -0.51
N LYS A 79 -2.03 -14.98 -1.68
CA LYS A 79 -2.86 -14.96 -2.92
C LYS A 79 -4.24 -14.30 -2.76
N GLU A 80 -4.91 -14.55 -1.66
CA GLU A 80 -6.22 -13.99 -1.32
C GLU A 80 -6.34 -13.84 0.20
N PHE A 81 -7.07 -12.82 0.65
CA PHE A 81 -7.38 -12.58 2.05
C PHE A 81 -8.85 -12.18 2.19
N GLU A 82 -9.68 -13.01 2.83
CA GLU A 82 -11.12 -12.75 3.04
C GLU A 82 -11.88 -12.33 1.76
N GLY A 83 -11.57 -12.96 0.61
CA GLY A 83 -12.15 -12.63 -0.70
C GLY A 83 -11.45 -11.48 -1.44
N ILE A 84 -10.50 -10.78 -0.80
CA ILE A 84 -9.69 -9.72 -1.40
C ILE A 84 -8.52 -10.36 -2.15
N LYS A 85 -8.45 -10.17 -3.46
CA LYS A 85 -7.39 -10.75 -4.30
C LYS A 85 -6.08 -9.98 -4.14
N ILE A 86 -4.98 -10.69 -3.97
CA ILE A 86 -3.64 -10.09 -3.83
C ILE A 86 -2.87 -10.36 -5.10
N VAL A 87 -2.55 -9.30 -5.85
CA VAL A 87 -1.99 -9.39 -7.20
C VAL A 87 -0.82 -8.42 -7.38
N THR A 88 0.04 -8.73 -8.34
CA THR A 88 1.06 -7.79 -8.82
C THR A 88 0.44 -6.67 -9.65
N PRO A 89 1.09 -5.49 -9.77
CA PRO A 89 0.65 -4.44 -10.68
C PRO A 89 0.47 -4.92 -12.12
N THR A 90 1.37 -5.79 -12.59
CA THR A 90 1.32 -6.36 -13.95
C THR A 90 0.07 -7.22 -14.15
N GLU A 91 -0.29 -8.05 -13.17
CA GLU A 91 -1.50 -8.87 -13.21
C GLU A 91 -2.76 -8.01 -13.15
N PHE A 92 -2.78 -7.00 -12.28
CA PHE A 92 -3.91 -6.07 -12.18
C PHE A 92 -4.15 -5.31 -13.49
N LEU A 93 -3.09 -4.87 -14.16
CA LEU A 93 -3.20 -4.25 -15.48
C LEU A 93 -3.76 -5.21 -16.55
N ARG A 94 -3.49 -6.52 -16.46
CA ARG A 94 -4.13 -7.50 -17.34
C ARG A 94 -5.62 -7.64 -17.01
N ILE A 95 -5.99 -7.70 -15.74
CA ILE A 95 -7.39 -7.74 -15.30
C ILE A 95 -8.16 -6.52 -15.84
N LEU A 96 -7.59 -5.32 -15.72
CA LEU A 96 -8.23 -4.09 -16.21
C LEU A 96 -8.42 -4.03 -17.73
N LYS A 97 -7.55 -4.70 -18.51
CA LYS A 97 -7.64 -4.74 -19.98
C LYS A 97 -8.64 -5.76 -20.51
N VAL A 98 -9.09 -6.69 -19.67
CA VAL A 98 -10.05 -7.74 -20.03
C VAL A 98 -11.50 -7.30 -19.76
N ASN A 99 -11.68 -6.13 -19.13
CA ASN A 99 -12.95 -5.44 -18.98
C ASN A 99 -13.07 -4.27 -19.96
#